data_AF-A0A7J9AIF8-F1
#
_entry.id   AF-A0A7J9AIF8-F1
#
_cell.length_a   1.000
_cell.length_b   1.000
_cell.length_c   1.000
_cell.angle_alpha   90.00
_cell.angle_beta   90.00
_cell.angle_gamma   90.00
#
_symmetry.space_group_name_H-M   'P 1'
#
loop_
_entity.id
_entity.type
_entity.pdbx_description
1 polymer ?
#
loop_
_entity_poly.entity_id
_entity_poly.type
_entity_poly.pdbx_seq_one_letter_code
_entity_poly.pdbx_strand_id
1 'polypeptide(L)'
;MIICLTLQRNICLLYCCLYPEDYCIPKKRLVEYWFCEGLLNAFDRIDEAQMQGDNIIHSLISACLLENVSEMDEGDSVKMHDVICDMALWITREFEQRIILLSMQRLNYLKNQMLRH
;
A
#
# COMPACT_ATOMS: atom_id res chain seq x y z
N MET A 1 1.07 -21.66 -2.76
CA MET A 1 1.65 -20.49 -3.45
C MET A 1 0.61 -19.48 -3.94
N ILE A 2 -0.44 -19.89 -4.68
CA ILE A 2 -1.43 -18.95 -5.26
C ILE A 2 -2.20 -18.14 -4.20
N ILE A 3 -2.54 -18.75 -3.04
CA ILE A 3 -3.27 -18.07 -1.95
C ILE A 3 -2.44 -16.95 -1.29
N CYS A 4 -1.11 -17.09 -1.23
CA CYS A 4 -0.22 -16.10 -0.61
C CYS A 4 -0.10 -14.82 -1.46
N LEU A 5 -0.09 -14.97 -2.79
CA LEU A 5 -0.03 -13.85 -3.74
C LEU A 5 -1.32 -12.99 -3.69
N THR A 6 -2.49 -13.61 -3.56
CA THR A 6 -3.75 -12.86 -3.40
C THR A 6 -3.81 -12.10 -2.08
N LEU A 7 -3.28 -12.68 -1.00
CA LEU A 7 -3.20 -12.01 0.30
C LEU A 7 -2.25 -10.80 0.24
N GLN A 8 -1.05 -10.94 -0.32
CA GLN A 8 -0.07 -9.85 -0.40
C GLN A 8 -0.63 -8.61 -1.10
N ARG A 9 -1.33 -8.79 -2.22
CA ARG A 9 -1.96 -7.68 -2.96
C ARG A 9 -2.96 -6.90 -2.12
N ASN A 10 -3.79 -7.60 -1.35
CA ASN A 10 -4.80 -6.97 -0.50
C ASN A 10 -4.13 -6.15 0.62
N ILE A 11 -3.07 -6.67 1.22
CA ILE A 11 -2.34 -6.00 2.31
C ILE A 11 -1.60 -4.76 1.79
N CYS A 12 -1.00 -4.85 0.60
CA CYS A 12 -0.33 -3.73 -0.05
C CYS A 12 -1.33 -2.62 -0.41
N LEU A 13 -2.51 -2.96 -0.95
CA LEU A 13 -3.59 -2.03 -1.21
C LEU A 13 -4.05 -1.31 0.07
N LEU A 14 -4.25 -2.07 1.13
CA LEU A 14 -4.64 -1.56 2.43
C LEU A 14 -3.63 -0.56 2.96
N TYR A 15 -2.34 -0.86 2.86
CA TYR A 15 -1.28 0.07 3.26
C TYR A 15 -1.38 1.42 2.55
N CYS A 16 -1.84 1.46 1.29
CA CYS A 16 -2.10 2.72 0.58
C CYS A 16 -3.19 3.57 1.23
N CYS A 17 -4.16 2.99 1.93
CA CYS A 17 -5.19 3.72 2.71
C CYS A 17 -4.61 4.53 3.88
N LEU A 18 -3.32 4.38 4.22
CA LEU A 18 -2.65 5.16 5.27
C LEU A 18 -2.24 6.56 4.80
N TYR A 19 -2.43 6.87 3.52
CA TYR A 19 -2.17 8.17 2.95
C TYR A 19 -3.49 8.95 2.84
N PRO A 20 -3.46 10.27 3.08
CA PRO A 20 -4.64 11.12 2.90
C PRO A 20 -5.21 11.01 1.49
N GLU A 21 -6.47 11.37 1.36
CA GLU A 21 -7.12 11.57 0.06
C GLU A 21 -6.26 12.49 -0.83
N ASP A 22 -6.15 12.14 -2.11
CA ASP A 22 -5.34 12.81 -3.14
C ASP A 22 -3.82 12.85 -2.91
N TYR A 23 -3.30 12.17 -1.88
CA TYR A 23 -1.85 12.12 -1.67
C TYR A 23 -1.16 11.26 -2.74
N CYS A 24 -0.27 11.89 -3.50
CA CYS A 24 0.56 11.21 -4.49
C CYS A 24 1.73 10.49 -3.80
N ILE A 25 1.76 9.16 -3.92
CA ILE A 25 2.79 8.32 -3.34
C ILE A 25 3.77 7.91 -4.44
N PRO A 26 5.07 8.24 -4.35
CA PRO A 26 6.07 7.74 -5.29
C PRO A 26 6.13 6.21 -5.25
N LYS A 27 6.01 5.54 -6.40
CA LYS A 27 5.93 4.06 -6.46
C LYS A 27 7.13 3.39 -5.81
N LYS A 28 8.34 3.88 -6.09
CA LYS A 28 9.58 3.36 -5.48
C LYS A 28 9.52 3.39 -3.94
N ARG A 29 9.09 4.52 -3.38
CA ARG A 29 8.98 4.71 -1.93
C ARG A 29 7.90 3.82 -1.32
N LEU A 30 6.80 3.61 -2.04
CA LEU A 30 5.74 2.68 -1.62
C LEU A 30 6.27 1.25 -1.50
N VAL A 31 7.07 0.79 -2.47
CA VAL A 31 7.68 -0.54 -2.46
C VAL A 31 8.73 -0.68 -1.35
N GLU A 32 9.56 0.35 -1.12
CA GLU A 32 10.49 0.39 0.01
C GLU A 32 9.77 0.22 1.36
N TYR A 33 8.63 0.90 1.54
CA TYR A 33 7.83 0.72 2.75
C TYR A 33 7.24 -0.68 2.88
N TRP A 34 6.68 -1.24 1.81
CA TRP A 34 6.17 -2.61 1.84
C TRP A 34 7.27 -3.63 2.15
N PHE A 35 8.48 -3.41 1.67
CA PHE A 35 9.64 -4.24 2.01
C PHE A 35 10.01 -4.13 3.49
N CYS A 36 10.15 -2.91 4.02
CA CYS A 36 10.48 -2.67 5.43
C CYS A 36 9.45 -3.25 6.40
N GLU A 37 8.16 -3.22 6.03
CA GLU A 37 7.06 -3.79 6.81
C GLU A 37 6.94 -5.32 6.64
N GLY A 38 7.82 -5.95 5.85
CA GLY A 38 7.84 -7.39 5.63
C GLY A 38 6.69 -7.91 4.75
N LEU A 39 6.02 -7.04 4.00
CA LEU A 39 4.96 -7.44 3.06
C LEU A 39 5.54 -8.16 1.83
N LEU A 40 6.79 -7.85 1.50
CA LEU A 40 7.57 -8.45 0.43
C LEU A 40 8.65 -9.41 0.99
N ASN A 41 8.33 -10.15 2.05
CA ASN A 41 9.25 -11.05 2.77
C ASN A 41 9.80 -12.25 1.99
N ALA A 42 9.44 -12.42 0.72
CA ALA A 42 10.01 -13.44 -0.15
C ALA A 42 11.40 -13.05 -0.69
N PHE A 43 11.87 -11.84 -0.39
CA PHE A 43 13.12 -11.28 -0.88
C PHE A 43 13.97 -10.76 0.26
N ASP A 44 15.29 -10.97 0.19
CA ASP A 44 16.24 -10.48 1.19
C ASP A 44 16.80 -9.08 0.82
N ARG A 45 16.58 -8.65 -0.43
CA ARG A 45 17.10 -7.39 -0.97
C ARG A 45 15.99 -6.54 -1.56
N ILE A 46 16.06 -5.23 -1.31
CA ILE A 46 15.11 -4.26 -1.88
C ILE A 46 15.11 -4.29 -3.41
N ASP A 47 16.27 -4.46 -4.03
CA ASP A 47 16.40 -4.52 -5.50
C ASP A 47 15.59 -5.68 -6.10
N GLU A 48 15.50 -6.80 -5.39
CA GLU A 48 14.74 -8.00 -5.80
C GLU A 48 13.25 -7.82 -5.50
N ALA A 49 12.92 -7.21 -4.36
CA ALA A 49 11.56 -6.87 -3.99
C ALA A 49 10.93 -5.82 -4.92
N GLN A 50 11.74 -4.97 -5.57
CA GLN A 50 11.27 -3.89 -6.45
C GLN A 50 10.38 -4.43 -7.58
N MET A 51 10.84 -5.47 -8.28
CA MET A 51 10.10 -6.06 -9.40
C MET A 51 8.74 -6.61 -8.94
N GLN A 52 8.68 -7.25 -7.76
CA GLN A 52 7.41 -7.75 -7.22
C GLN A 52 6.49 -6.60 -6.81
N GLY A 53 7.03 -5.57 -6.16
CA GLY A 53 6.29 -4.38 -5.78
C GLY A 53 5.67 -3.68 -6.99
N ASP A 54 6.43 -3.51 -8.06
CA ASP A 54 5.96 -2.91 -9.31
C ASP A 54 4.85 -3.74 -9.97
N ASN A 55 4.98 -5.08 -9.94
CA ASN A 55 3.93 -5.98 -10.43
C ASN A 55 2.63 -5.85 -9.61
N ILE A 56 2.73 -5.72 -8.29
CA ILE A 56 1.57 -5.49 -7.42
C ILE A 56 0.93 -4.14 -7.76
N ILE A 57 1.73 -3.07 -7.85
CA ILE A 57 1.23 -1.73 -8.21
C ILE A 57 0.53 -1.76 -9.57
N HIS A 58 1.14 -2.36 -10.59
CA HIS A 58 0.54 -2.50 -11.91
C HIS A 58 -0.77 -3.29 -11.86
N SER A 59 -0.84 -4.38 -11.09
CA SER A 59 -2.08 -5.13 -10.89
C SER A 59 -3.17 -4.30 -10.20
N LEU A 60 -2.82 -3.43 -9.25
CA LEU A 60 -3.77 -2.57 -8.56
C LEU A 60 -4.28 -1.45 -9.49
N ILE A 61 -3.41 -0.87 -10.32
CA ILE A 61 -3.79 0.10 -11.35
C ILE A 61 -4.72 -0.54 -12.38
N SER A 62 -4.36 -1.73 -12.88
CA SER A 62 -5.20 -2.47 -13.84
C SER A 62 -6.57 -2.86 -13.28
N ALA A 63 -6.71 -2.93 -11.95
CA ALA A 63 -7.97 -3.20 -11.27
C ALA A 63 -8.73 -1.90 -10.89
N CYS A 64 -8.24 -0.73 -11.32
CA CYS A 64 -8.76 0.59 -10.95
C CYS A 64 -8.77 0.88 -9.44
N LEU A 65 -7.89 0.22 -8.70
CA LEU A 65 -7.75 0.39 -7.25
C LEU A 65 -6.75 1.50 -6.90
N LEU A 66 -5.81 1.77 -7.81
CA LEU A 66 -4.89 2.90 -7.75
C LEU A 66 -4.96 3.67 -9.06
N GLU A 67 -4.85 4.99 -8.98
CA GLU A 67 -4.70 5.87 -10.14
C GLU A 67 -3.21 6.19 -10.33
N ASN A 68 -2.70 6.05 -11.55
CA ASN A 68 -1.35 6.47 -11.90
C ASN A 68 -1.33 8.00 -12.02
N VAL A 69 -0.42 8.64 -11.29
CA VAL A 69 -0.18 10.07 -11.39
C VAL A 69 1.20 10.25 -12.01
N SER A 70 1.21 10.56 -13.30
CA SER A 70 2.41 10.89 -14.06
C SER A 70 2.36 12.37 -14.44
N GLU A 71 2.52 13.27 -13.46
CA GLU A 71 2.78 14.67 -13.77
C GLU A 71 4.28 14.88 -14.03
N MET A 72 4.57 15.69 -15.04
CA MET A 72 5.80 15.69 -15.83
C MET A 72 7.10 15.99 -15.06
N ASP A 73 7.04 16.32 -13.77
CA ASP A 73 8.21 16.83 -13.02
C ASP A 73 8.54 16.09 -11.69
N GLU A 74 7.69 15.23 -11.12
CA GLU A 74 7.95 14.59 -9.80
C GLU A 74 8.03 13.05 -9.80
N GLY A 75 7.91 12.41 -10.96
CA GLY A 75 8.17 10.98 -11.12
C GLY A 75 6.96 10.07 -10.88
N ASP A 76 7.11 8.82 -11.32
CA ASP A 76 6.05 7.80 -11.40
C ASP A 76 5.40 7.52 -10.03
N SER A 77 4.20 8.06 -9.83
CA SER A 77 3.48 8.05 -8.56
C SER A 77 2.11 7.41 -8.70
N VAL A 78 1.51 7.03 -7.57
CA VAL A 78 0.15 6.52 -7.50
C VAL A 78 -0.64 7.23 -6.41
N LYS A 79 -1.94 7.35 -6.61
CA LYS A 79 -2.88 7.78 -5.59
C LYS A 79 -4.02 6.75 -5.44
N MET A 80 -4.60 6.71 -4.25
CA MET A 80 -5.72 5.86 -3.93
C MET A 80 -7.00 6.69 -4.01
N HIS A 81 -8.04 6.18 -4.66
CA HIS A 81 -9.35 6.81 -4.61
C HIS A 81 -10.00 6.60 -3.25
N ASP A 82 -10.63 7.65 -2.73
CA ASP A 82 -11.49 7.71 -1.55
C ASP A 82 -12.48 6.54 -1.45
N VAL A 83 -13.20 6.23 -2.55
CA VAL A 83 -14.19 5.15 -2.58
C VAL A 83 -13.57 3.77 -2.38
N ILE A 84 -12.34 3.56 -2.85
CA ILE A 84 -11.63 2.28 -2.73
C ILE A 84 -11.09 2.09 -1.32
N CYS A 85 -10.71 3.18 -0.63
CA CYS A 85 -10.32 3.13 0.78
C CYS A 85 -11.43 2.56 1.66
N ASP A 86 -12.66 3.05 1.50
CA ASP A 86 -13.80 2.60 2.30
C ASP A 86 -14.16 1.13 2.04
N MET A 87 -14.11 0.70 0.78
CA MET A 87 -14.34 -0.72 0.42
C MET A 87 -13.25 -1.63 0.97
N ALA A 88 -11.97 -1.24 0.89
CA ALA A 88 -10.87 -2.03 1.43
C ALA A 88 -10.96 -2.17 2.95
N LEU A 89 -11.32 -1.09 3.65
CA LEU A 89 -11.58 -1.10 5.10
C LEU A 89 -12.79 -1.96 5.48
N TRP A 90 -13.81 -2.03 4.63
CA TRP A 90 -14.95 -2.92 4.84
C TRP A 90 -14.55 -4.39 4.69
N ILE A 91 -13.83 -4.74 3.62
CA ILE A 91 -13.37 -6.12 3.35
C ILE A 91 -12.45 -6.62 4.48
N THR A 92 -11.59 -5.76 5.04
CA THR A 92 -10.69 -6.15 6.15
C THR A 92 -11.36 -6.36 7.50
N ARG A 93 -12.54 -5.77 7.71
CA ARG A 93 -13.33 -6.04 8.90
C ARG A 93 -13.99 -7.42 8.82
N GLU A 94 -14.37 -7.84 7.62
CA GLU A 94 -15.02 -9.12 7.34
C GLU A 94 -14.02 -10.29 7.25
N PHE A 95 -12.85 -10.08 6.65
CA PHE A 95 -11.77 -11.08 6.63
C PHE A 95 -10.73 -10.69 7.67
N GLU A 96 -10.55 -11.49 8.73
CA GLU A 96 -9.72 -11.25 9.94
C GLU A 96 -8.22 -10.86 9.71
N GLN A 97 -7.94 -9.83 8.94
CA GLN A 97 -6.62 -9.23 8.74
C GLN A 97 -6.32 -8.26 9.88
N ARG A 98 -6.62 -8.69 11.12
CA ARG A 98 -6.49 -7.90 12.36
C ARG A 98 -5.07 -7.39 12.58
N ILE A 99 -4.06 -8.12 12.15
CA ILE A 99 -2.66 -7.71 12.29
C ILE A 99 -2.42 -6.39 11.56
N ILE A 100 -2.94 -6.24 10.34
CA ILE A 100 -2.76 -5.02 9.56
C ILE A 100 -3.63 -3.89 10.09
N LEU A 101 -4.86 -4.15 10.52
CA LEU A 101 -5.67 -3.13 11.20
C LEU A 101 -4.98 -2.59 12.46
N LEU A 102 -4.31 -3.45 13.23
CA LEU A 102 -3.53 -3.05 14.41
C LEU A 102 -2.26 -2.26 14.02
N SER A 103 -1.55 -2.69 12.97
CA SER A 103 -0.40 -1.95 12.41
C SER A 103 -0.83 -0.59 11.86
N MET A 104 -1.96 -0.52 11.18
CA MET A 104 -2.56 0.68 10.62
C MET A 104 -3.01 1.65 11.70
N GLN A 105 -3.71 1.17 12.73
CA GLN A 105 -4.08 1.99 13.89
C GLN A 105 -2.84 2.52 14.61
N ARG A 106 -1.80 1.70 14.74
CA ARG A 106 -0.54 2.09 15.39
C ARG A 106 0.26 3.09 14.56
N LEU A 107 0.38 2.90 13.25
CA LEU A 107 1.03 3.85 12.34
C LEU A 107 0.24 5.16 12.26
N ASN A 108 -1.08 5.11 12.20
CA ASN A 108 -1.93 6.30 12.20
C ASN A 108 -1.85 7.04 13.56
N TYR A 109 -1.79 6.31 14.67
CA TYR A 109 -1.50 6.88 15.99
C TYR A 109 -0.14 7.60 16.01
N LEU A 110 0.93 6.94 15.53
CA LEU A 110 2.28 7.51 15.49
C LEU A 110 2.39 8.72 14.55
N LYS A 111 1.80 8.66 13.35
CA LYS A 111 1.70 9.81 12.42
C LYS A 111 0.97 10.99 13.06
N ASN A 112 -0.16 10.76 13.71
CA ASN A 112 -0.93 11.81 14.40
C ASN A 112 -0.26 12.32 15.69
N GLN A 113 0.73 11.60 16.23
CA GLN A 113 1.56 12.06 17.34
C GLN A 113 2.71 12.93 16.83
N MET A 114 3.30 12.59 15.68
CA MET A 114 4.38 13.37 15.07
C MET A 114 3.92 14.69 14.42
N LEU A 115 2.65 14.80 14.03
CA LEU A 115 2.06 16.04 13.49
C LEU A 115 1.57 17.03 14.57
N ARG A 116 1.72 16.69 15.86
CA ARG A 116 1.31 17.54 17.00
C ARG A 116 2.48 18.22 17.73
N HIS A 117 3.70 18.09 17.20
CA HIS A 117 4.91 18.81 17.60
C HIS A 117 5.59 19.39 16.37
#